data_AF-A0A1F3X8R0-F1
#
_entry.id   AF-A0A1F3X8R0-F1
#
_cell.length_a   1.000
_cell.length_b   1.000
_cell.length_c   1.000
_cell.angle_alpha   90.00
_cell.angle_beta   90.00
_cell.angle_gamma   90.00
#
_symmetry.space_group_name_H-M   'P 1'
#
loop_
_entity.id
_entity.type
_entity.pdbx_description
1 polymer ?
#
loop_
_entity_poly.entity_id
_entity_poly.type
_entity_poly.pdbx_seq_one_letter_code
_entity_poly.pdbx_strand_id
1 'polypeptide(L)' 'MNWGSFDAFVAMGGYGLYVWGSYLVTAAGLAIETALLIARRRRTLRMLERLHGAQSR' A
#
# COMPACT_ATOMS: atom_id res chain seq x y z
N MET A 1 -8.83 -17.05 -26.59
CA MET A 1 -8.97 -15.86 -25.73
C MET A 1 -7.65 -15.09 -25.77
N ASN A 2 -7.59 -14.06 -26.61
CA ASN A 2 -6.40 -13.22 -26.74
C ASN A 2 -6.37 -12.28 -25.52
N TRP A 3 -5.53 -12.60 -24.53
CA TRP A 3 -5.15 -11.60 -23.53
C TRP A 3 -4.38 -10.54 -24.29
N GLY A 4 -5.09 -9.48 -24.71
CA GLY A 4 -4.52 -8.33 -25.37
C GLY A 4 -3.51 -7.74 -24.41
N SER A 5 -2.25 -8.12 -24.63
CA SER A 5 -1.08 -7.71 -23.89
C SER A 5 -1.08 -6.20 -23.66
N PHE A 6 -0.30 -5.76 -22.69
CA PHE A 6 0.04 -4.35 -22.40
C PHE A 6 0.16 -3.44 -23.66
N ASP A 7 0.52 -4.02 -24.80
CA ASP A 7 0.45 -3.48 -26.16
C ASP A 7 -0.90 -2.79 -26.51
N ALA A 8 -2.05 -3.40 -26.20
CA ALA A 8 -3.39 -2.80 -26.42
C ALA A 8 -3.64 -1.56 -25.55
N PHE A 9 -3.00 -1.48 -24.37
CA PHE A 9 -3.07 -0.33 -23.48
C PHE A 9 -2.20 0.84 -23.96
N VAL A 10 -1.04 0.54 -24.55
CA VAL A 10 -0.19 1.55 -25.20
C VAL A 10 -0.83 2.02 -26.52
N ALA A 11 -1.47 1.10 -27.26
CA ALA A 11 -2.19 1.41 -28.49
C ALA A 11 -3.46 2.25 -28.28
N MET A 12 -4.00 2.34 -27.05
CA MET A 12 -5.14 3.21 -26.69
C MET A 12 -4.82 4.71 -26.65
N GLY A 13 -3.61 5.14 -27.03
CA GLY A 13 -3.32 6.54 -27.34
C GLY A 13 -3.48 7.51 -26.17
N GLY A 14 -3.15 7.08 -24.94
CA GLY A 14 -3.16 7.92 -23.74
C GLY A 14 -4.36 7.75 -22.81
N TYR A 15 -5.45 7.12 -23.24
CA TYR A 15 -6.62 6.84 -22.37
C TYR A 15 -6.34 5.81 -21.27
N GLY A 16 -5.37 4.92 -21.47
CA GLY A 16 -4.94 3.95 -20.46
C GLY A 16 -4.49 4.61 -19.14
N LEU A 17 -3.88 5.79 -19.21
CA LEU A 17 -3.41 6.53 -18.04
C LEU A 17 -4.56 7.01 -17.13
N TYR A 18 -5.74 7.31 -17.68
CA TYR A 18 -6.91 7.72 -16.88
C TYR A 18 -7.50 6.54 -16.09
N VAL A 19 -7.65 5.40 -16.77
CA VAL A 19 -8.19 4.18 -16.14
C VAL A 19 -7.22 3.71 -15.06
N TRP A 20 -5.96 3.49 -15.43
CA TRP A 20 -4.94 3.00 -14.50
C TRP A 20 -4.57 4.02 -13.42
N GLY A 21 -4.69 5.33 -13.69
CA GLY A 21 -4.46 6.37 -12.68
C GLY A 21 -5.38 6.21 -11.48
N SER A 22 -6.67 5.95 -11.69
CA SER A 22 -7.63 5.73 -10.59
C SER A 22 -7.33 4.45 -9.80
N TYR A 23 -6.93 3.37 -10.47
CA TYR A 23 -6.49 2.13 -9.82
C TYR A 23 -5.20 2.35 -9.02
N LEU A 24 -4.24 3.10 -9.56
CA LEU A 24 -2.99 3.43 -8.90
C LEU A 24 -3.23 4.28 -7.65
N VAL A 25 -4.09 5.30 -7.74
CA VAL A 25 -4.47 6.15 -6.60
C VAL A 25 -5.14 5.32 -5.51
N THR A 26 -6.05 4.42 -5.89
CA THR A 26 -6.71 3.52 -4.93
C THR A 26 -5.70 2.56 -4.28
N ALA A 27 -4.84 1.94 -5.07
CA ALA A 27 -3.78 1.06 -4.58
C ALA A 27 -2.79 1.80 -3.67
N ALA A 28 -2.45 3.05 -4.00
CA ALA A 28 -1.60 3.90 -3.18
C ALA A 28 -2.28 4.23 -1.84
N GLY A 29 -3.57 4.57 -1.84
CA GLY A 29 -4.35 4.77 -0.61
C GLY A 29 -4.32 3.54 0.29
N LEU A 30 -4.62 2.36 -0.27
CA LEU A 30 -4.56 1.08 0.44
C LEU A 30 -3.16 0.79 1.00
N ALA A 31 -2.11 1.03 0.21
CA ALA A 31 -0.73 0.84 0.62
C ALA A 31 -0.35 1.78 1.78
N ILE A 32 -0.76 3.05 1.72
CA ILE A 32 -0.52 4.04 2.78
C ILE A 32 -1.23 3.63 4.07
N GLU A 33 -2.53 3.29 4.01
CA GLU A 33 -3.29 2.85 5.17
C GLU A 33 -2.64 1.62 5.82
N THR A 34 -2.22 0.64 5.01
CA THR A 34 -1.53 -0.56 5.47
C THR A 34 -0.19 -0.22 6.13
N ALA A 35 0.59 0.68 5.52
CA ALA A 35 1.87 1.12 6.07
C ALA A 35 1.69 1.86 7.41
N LEU A 36 0.69 2.73 7.52
CA LEU A 36 0.36 3.44 8.75
C LEU A 36 -0.09 2.47 9.86
N LEU A 37 -0.92 1.49 9.52
CA LEU A 37 -1.36 0.46 10.46
C LEU A 37 -0.19 -0.35 11.00
N ILE A 38 0.72 -0.80 10.12
CA ILE A 38 1.93 -1.52 10.51
C ILE A 38 2.83 -0.64 11.38
N ALA A 39 3.02 0.62 11.02
CA ALA A 39 3.82 1.57 11.79
C ALA A 39 3.24 1.78 13.20
N ARG A 40 1.91 1.91 13.32
CA ARG A 40 1.21 2.03 14.60
C ARG A 40 1.39 0.78 15.46
N ARG A 41 1.21 -0.41 14.88
CA ARG A 41 1.44 -1.69 15.59
C ARG A 41 2.86 -1.78 16.14
N ARG A 42 3.86 -1.43 15.33
CA ARG A 42 5.28 -1.41 15.75
C ARG A 42 5.52 -0.42 16.90
N ARG A 43 4.89 0.76 16.88
CA ARG A 43 4.99 1.74 17.98
C ARG A 43 4.41 1.20 19.27
N THR A 44 3.22 0.60 19.22
CA THR A 44 2.58 0.01 20.41
C THR A 44 3.39 -1.14 20.99
N LEU A 45 3.92 -2.04 20.16
CA LEU A 45 4.77 -3.14 20.64
C LEU A 45 6.03 -2.63 21.34
N ARG A 46 6.73 -1.65 20.75
CA ARG A 46 7.91 -1.03 21.39
C ARG A 46 7.57 -0.34 22.71
N MET A 47 6.38 0.24 22.83
CA MET A 47 5.91 0.84 24.09
C MET A 47 5.73 -0.25 25.16
N LEU A 48 5.09 -1.36 24.80
CA LEU A 48 4.84 -2.48 25.72
C LEU A 48 6.14 -3.18 26.15
N GLU A 49 7.12 -3.32 25.26
CA GLU A 49 8.46 -3.85 25.59
C GLU A 49 9.16 -2.97 26.63
N ARG A 50 9.09 -1.64 26.47
CA ARG A 50 9.66 -0.69 27.43
C ARG A 50 8.98 -0.77 28.80
N LEU A 51 7.66 -0.96 28.83
CA LEU A 51 6.91 -1.09 30.08
C LEU A 51 7.22 -2.41 30.80
N HIS A 52 7.29 -3.53 30.08
CA HIS A 52 7.68 -4.81 30.66
C HIS A 52 9.13 -4.80 31.20
N GLY A 53 10.07 -4.20 30.46
CA GLY A 53 11.47 -4.08 30.91
C GLY A 53 11.66 -3.14 32.10
N ALA A 54 10.76 -2.19 32.32
CA ALA A 54 10.76 -1.32 33.50
C ALA A 54 10.12 -2.00 34.73
N GLN A 55 9.25 -3.00 34.54
CA GLN A 55 8.58 -3.73 35.62
C GLN A 55 9.42 -4.91 36.15
N SER A 56 10.40 -5.41 35.38
CA SER A 56 11.27 -6.52 35.78
C SER A 56 12.58 -6.10 36.46
N ARG A 57 12.68 -4.87 36.98
CA ARG A 57 13.87 -4.34 37.65
C ARG A 57 13.47 -3.67 38.96
#